data_AF-A0A1V4E792-F1
#
_entry.id   AF-A0A1V4E792-F1
#
_cell.length_a   1.000
_cell.length_b   1.000
_cell.length_c   1.000
_cell.angle_alpha   90.00
_cell.angle_beta   90.00
_cell.angle_gamma   90.00
#
_symmetry.space_group_name_H-M   'P 1'
#
loop_
_entity.id
_entity.type
_entity.pdbx_description
1 polymer ?
#
loop_
_entity_poly.entity_id
_entity_poly.type
_entity_poly.pdbx_seq_one_letter_code
_entity_poly.pdbx_strand_id
1 'polypeptide(L)'
;MADGTYTNEDLELLKSDPEIAAQVPDPTKPDESSTTTNDDASTHAVCGAYADVWFRKRSLLGSSIYVWHHRVVYCRDGSRVTSWQNRYDYLSDAQSIVYMRELQVNQAGGVGTTSAWSHLQRHLEYCVAKYGCYASMKPWSRITVHGNATYSYTGSAG
;
A
#
# COMPACT_ATOMS: atom_id res chain seq x y z
N MET A 1 9.93 -4.92 -27.98
CA MET A 1 10.20 -5.91 -26.92
C MET A 1 11.29 -6.81 -27.45
N ALA A 2 12.40 -6.94 -26.72
CA ALA A 2 13.55 -7.76 -27.10
C ALA A 2 13.64 -8.95 -26.14
N ASP A 3 13.87 -10.15 -26.68
CA ASP A 3 13.74 -11.47 -26.06
C ASP A 3 15.07 -12.09 -25.61
N GLY A 4 16.12 -11.28 -25.46
CA GLY A 4 17.29 -11.61 -24.64
C GLY A 4 18.12 -12.82 -25.12
N THR A 5 17.98 -13.25 -26.36
CA THR A 5 18.81 -14.32 -26.94
C THR A 5 19.65 -13.74 -28.07
N TYR A 6 20.95 -13.58 -27.82
CA TYR A 6 21.92 -13.12 -28.81
C TYR A 6 22.32 -14.30 -29.70
N THR A 7 22.24 -14.13 -31.01
CA THR A 7 22.77 -15.11 -31.97
C THR A 7 24.30 -15.01 -32.05
N ASN A 8 24.96 -16.04 -32.60
CA ASN A 8 26.43 -16.01 -32.73
C ASN A 8 26.92 -14.88 -33.64
N GLU A 9 26.08 -14.47 -34.58
CA GLU A 9 26.29 -13.33 -35.47
C GLU A 9 26.20 -11.99 -34.71
N ASP A 10 25.32 -11.87 -33.71
CA ASP A 10 25.21 -10.68 -32.86
C ASP A 10 26.46 -10.48 -31.98
N LEU A 11 27.06 -11.59 -31.51
CA LEU A 11 28.27 -11.57 -30.71
C LEU A 11 29.52 -11.11 -31.49
N GLU A 12 29.58 -11.32 -32.81
CA GLU A 12 30.67 -10.81 -33.64
C GLU A 12 30.54 -9.30 -33.90
N LEU A 13 29.31 -8.79 -34.06
CA LEU A 13 29.06 -7.36 -34.20
C LEU A 13 29.44 -6.59 -32.92
N LEU A 14 29.08 -7.13 -31.75
CA LEU A 14 29.42 -6.58 -30.43
C LEU A 14 30.93 -6.52 -30.15
N LYS A 15 31.73 -7.41 -30.74
CA LYS A 15 33.20 -7.42 -30.62
C LYS A 15 33.90 -6.42 -31.54
N SER A 16 33.20 -5.90 -32.55
CA SER A 16 33.77 -4.93 -33.51
C SER A 16 33.83 -3.50 -32.96
N ASP A 17 33.12 -3.23 -31.86
CA ASP A 17 33.07 -1.93 -31.19
C ASP A 17 33.63 -2.02 -29.74
N PRO A 18 34.85 -1.49 -29.49
CA PRO A 18 35.54 -1.66 -28.22
C PRO A 18 34.89 -0.93 -27.04
N GLU A 19 34.01 0.04 -27.26
CA GLU A 19 33.30 0.73 -26.16
C GLU A 19 32.12 -0.10 -25.62
N ILE A 20 31.49 -0.93 -26.47
CA ILE A 20 30.35 -1.78 -26.07
C ILE A 20 30.84 -3.10 -25.45
N ALA A 21 31.94 -3.66 -25.95
CA ALA A 21 32.50 -4.91 -25.42
C ALA A 21 32.93 -4.82 -23.94
N ALA A 22 33.26 -3.63 -23.43
CA ALA A 22 33.66 -3.42 -22.04
C ALA A 22 32.49 -3.46 -21.03
N GLN A 23 31.25 -3.30 -21.49
CA GLN A 23 30.05 -3.27 -20.62
C GLN A 23 29.28 -4.59 -20.61
N VAL A 24 29.69 -5.58 -21.41
CA VAL A 24 29.03 -6.87 -21.50
C VAL A 24 29.80 -7.92 -20.70
N PRO A 25 29.18 -8.57 -19.69
CA PRO A 25 29.79 -9.66 -18.95
C PRO A 25 30.14 -10.84 -19.88
N ASP A 26 31.35 -11.37 -19.73
CA ASP A 26 31.86 -12.50 -20.50
C ASP A 26 31.19 -13.82 -20.07
N PRO A 27 30.38 -14.47 -20.94
CA PRO A 27 29.65 -15.69 -20.60
C PRO A 27 30.51 -16.96 -20.59
N THR A 28 31.82 -16.86 -20.89
CA THR A 28 32.74 -18.01 -20.94
C THR A 28 33.68 -18.13 -19.74
N LYS A 29 33.58 -17.24 -18.74
CA LYS A 29 34.32 -17.42 -17.48
C LYS A 29 33.56 -18.34 -16.52
N PRO A 30 34.18 -19.41 -15.98
CA PRO A 30 33.58 -20.16 -14.90
C PRO A 30 33.65 -19.34 -13.60
N ASP A 31 32.48 -19.02 -13.03
CA ASP A 31 32.37 -18.43 -11.71
C ASP A 31 32.70 -19.48 -10.63
N GLU A 32 33.78 -19.26 -9.88
CA GLU A 32 33.96 -19.87 -8.56
C GLU A 32 32.95 -19.23 -7.59
N SER A 33 31.75 -19.82 -7.50
CA SER A 33 30.83 -19.54 -6.40
C SER A 33 30.52 -20.84 -5.68
N SER A 34 31.27 -21.08 -4.61
CA SER A 34 31.08 -22.17 -3.67
C SER A 34 29.61 -22.32 -3.26
N THR A 35 29.06 -23.48 -3.58
CA THR A 35 27.77 -23.96 -3.14
C THR A 35 27.76 -24.15 -1.62
N THR A 36 27.02 -23.30 -0.91
CA THR A 36 26.37 -23.71 0.34
C THR A 36 24.86 -23.58 0.13
N THR A 37 24.22 -24.71 -0.18
CA THR A 37 22.78 -24.88 -0.12
C THR A 37 22.33 -24.79 1.34
N ASN A 38 21.94 -23.59 1.75
CA ASN A 38 20.88 -23.46 2.75
C ASN A 38 19.60 -23.23 1.95
N ASP A 39 18.79 -24.28 1.80
CA ASP A 39 17.39 -24.16 1.42
C ASP A 39 16.64 -23.44 2.55
N ASP A 40 16.85 -22.13 2.64
CA ASP A 40 15.93 -21.23 3.32
C ASP A 40 15.08 -20.64 2.20
N ALA A 41 13.84 -21.10 2.09
CA ALA A 41 12.88 -20.54 1.16
C ALA A 41 12.63 -19.08 1.56
N SER A 42 13.46 -18.17 1.04
CA SER A 42 13.23 -16.74 1.08
C SER A 42 11.93 -16.47 0.32
N THR A 43 10.82 -16.51 1.05
CA THR A 43 9.55 -15.96 0.60
C THR A 43 9.79 -14.47 0.36
N HIS A 44 10.04 -14.13 -0.90
CA HIS A 44 10.23 -12.75 -1.32
C HIS A 44 8.96 -11.97 -0.97
N ALA A 45 9.11 -10.81 -0.33
CA ALA A 45 7.99 -9.97 0.01
C ALA A 45 7.30 -9.46 -1.28
N VAL A 46 6.01 -9.77 -1.43
CA VAL A 46 5.13 -9.22 -2.46
C VAL A 46 4.53 -7.92 -1.96
N CYS A 47 4.74 -6.83 -2.71
CA CYS A 47 4.26 -5.50 -2.39
C CYS A 47 3.04 -5.09 -3.23
N GLY A 48 2.30 -4.08 -2.77
CA GLY A 48 1.11 -3.56 -3.46
C GLY A 48 -0.22 -4.19 -3.04
N ALA A 49 -0.22 -5.11 -2.06
CA ALA A 49 -1.46 -5.59 -1.46
C ALA A 49 -2.20 -4.41 -0.81
N TYR A 50 -3.51 -4.34 -0.95
CA TYR A 50 -4.29 -3.22 -0.44
C TYR A 50 -5.60 -3.66 0.21
N ALA A 51 -6.08 -2.83 1.13
CA ALA A 51 -7.44 -2.89 1.65
C ALA A 51 -8.01 -1.46 1.68
N ASP A 52 -9.25 -1.31 1.23
CA ASP A 52 -10.00 -0.05 1.29
C ASP A 52 -11.35 -0.35 1.94
N VAL A 53 -11.64 0.32 3.06
CA VAL A 53 -12.86 0.12 3.83
C VAL A 53 -13.57 1.44 4.01
N TRP A 54 -14.90 1.40 4.00
CA TRP A 54 -15.69 2.61 4.06
C TRP A 54 -16.86 2.54 5.04
N PHE A 55 -17.18 3.69 5.61
CA PHE A 55 -18.28 3.89 6.55
C PHE A 55 -19.10 5.09 6.11
N ARG A 56 -20.39 4.86 5.84
CA ARG A 56 -21.31 5.91 5.36
C ARG A 56 -22.03 6.58 6.53
N LYS A 57 -21.94 7.91 6.61
CA LYS A 57 -22.79 8.71 7.50
C LYS A 57 -24.06 9.12 6.76
N ARG A 58 -25.21 8.75 7.31
CA ARG A 58 -26.53 9.17 6.81
C ARG A 58 -27.12 10.28 7.68
N SER A 59 -27.90 11.16 7.06
CA SER A 59 -28.79 12.08 7.74
C SER A 59 -29.99 11.33 8.33
N LEU A 60 -30.79 12.01 9.15
CA LEU A 60 -32.05 11.48 9.66
C LEU A 60 -33.02 11.08 8.54
N LEU A 61 -32.97 11.77 7.40
CA LEU A 61 -33.80 11.51 6.23
C LEU A 61 -33.20 10.45 5.28
N GLY A 62 -32.08 9.82 5.67
CA GLY A 62 -31.44 8.73 4.92
C GLY A 62 -30.43 9.16 3.85
N SER A 63 -30.32 10.46 3.55
CA SER A 63 -29.34 10.98 2.59
C SER A 63 -27.90 10.81 3.09
N SER A 64 -26.96 10.51 2.19
CA SER A 64 -25.53 10.46 2.54
C SER A 64 -25.00 11.86 2.86
N ILE A 65 -24.32 12.02 4.00
CA ILE A 65 -23.60 13.25 4.34
C ILE A 65 -22.15 13.17 3.88
N TYR A 66 -21.50 12.03 4.12
CA TYR A 66 -20.21 11.65 3.56
C TYR A 66 -20.01 10.14 3.66
N VAL A 67 -19.01 9.64 2.94
CA VAL A 67 -18.43 8.31 3.11
C VAL A 67 -16.99 8.49 3.55
N TRP A 68 -16.67 7.96 4.73
CA TRP A 68 -15.30 7.90 5.25
C TRP A 68 -14.60 6.69 4.67
N HIS A 69 -13.42 6.88 4.10
CA HIS A 69 -12.57 5.82 3.56
C HIS A 69 -11.26 5.74 4.33
N HIS A 70 -10.79 4.53 4.54
CA HIS A 70 -9.45 4.24 5.03
C HIS A 70 -8.82 3.21 4.12
N ARG A 71 -7.75 3.62 3.46
CA ARG A 71 -6.99 2.79 2.53
C ARG A 71 -5.59 2.52 3.06
N VAL A 72 -5.19 1.26 2.96
CA VAL A 72 -3.83 0.81 3.27
C VAL A 72 -3.24 0.06 2.08
N VAL A 73 -1.94 0.22 1.89
CA VAL A 73 -1.13 -0.52 0.93
C VAL A 73 0.07 -1.07 1.67
N TYR A 74 0.38 -2.36 1.49
CA TYR A 74 1.36 -3.09 2.29
C TYR A 74 2.09 -4.17 1.50
N CYS A 75 3.22 -4.63 2.04
CA CYS A 75 3.96 -5.78 1.56
C CYS A 75 3.76 -6.98 2.48
N ARG A 76 3.79 -8.19 1.92
CA ARG A 76 3.58 -9.46 2.62
C ARG A 76 4.37 -10.58 1.96
N ASP A 77 4.73 -11.61 2.71
CA ASP A 77 5.49 -12.78 2.21
C ASP A 77 4.64 -14.05 2.10
N GLY A 78 3.32 -13.95 2.33
CA GLY A 78 2.39 -15.09 2.39
C GLY A 78 2.10 -15.55 3.82
N SER A 79 3.01 -15.31 4.77
CA SER A 79 2.87 -15.66 6.19
C SER A 79 2.74 -14.43 7.08
N ARG A 80 3.50 -13.37 6.77
CA ARG A 80 3.65 -12.14 7.56
C ARG A 80 3.40 -10.91 6.71
N VAL A 81 3.09 -9.82 7.39
CA VAL A 81 3.07 -8.47 6.82
C VAL A 81 4.46 -7.88 7.02
N THR A 82 5.16 -7.56 5.94
CA THR A 82 6.58 -7.19 5.98
C THR A 82 6.82 -5.68 6.03
N SER A 83 5.90 -4.87 5.50
CA SER A 83 5.97 -3.40 5.61
C SER A 83 4.66 -2.72 5.21
N TRP A 84 4.49 -1.46 5.63
CA TRP A 84 3.47 -0.55 5.10
C TRP A 84 4.06 0.29 3.98
N GLN A 85 3.36 0.38 2.85
CA GLN A 85 3.71 1.29 1.76
C GLN A 85 2.96 2.62 1.87
N ASN A 86 1.65 2.56 2.16
CA ASN A 86 0.85 3.75 2.35
C ASN A 86 -0.31 3.47 3.31
N ARG A 87 -0.71 4.48 4.08
CA ARG A 87 -1.86 4.45 4.99
C ARG A 87 -2.48 5.84 4.99
N TYR A 88 -3.67 5.98 4.44
CA TYR A 88 -4.32 7.28 4.32
C TYR A 88 -5.84 7.16 4.40
N ASP A 89 -6.45 8.30 4.66
CA ASP A 89 -7.89 8.46 4.72
C ASP A 89 -8.36 9.53 3.73
N TYR A 90 -9.61 9.41 3.30
CA TYR A 90 -10.26 10.40 2.45
C TYR A 90 -11.77 10.34 2.62
N LEU A 91 -12.45 11.38 2.15
CA LEU A 91 -13.90 11.43 2.08
C LEU A 91 -14.35 11.33 0.62
N SER A 92 -15.47 10.62 0.40
CA SER A 92 -16.24 10.69 -0.84
C SER A 92 -17.70 11.02 -0.52
N ASP A 93 -18.50 11.38 -1.54
CA ASP A 93 -19.91 11.78 -1.39
C ASP A 93 -20.15 12.83 -0.28
N ALA A 94 -19.16 13.70 -0.05
CA ALA A 94 -19.23 14.69 1.01
C ALA A 94 -20.10 15.87 0.57
N GLN A 95 -21.10 16.20 1.38
CA GLN A 95 -21.88 17.42 1.20
C GLN A 95 -21.01 18.66 1.42
N SER A 96 -21.39 19.80 0.83
CA SER A 96 -20.65 21.07 0.93
C SER A 96 -20.55 21.64 2.35
N ILE A 97 -21.30 21.08 3.30
CA ILE A 97 -21.23 21.44 4.72
C ILE A 97 -20.11 20.72 5.45
N VAL A 98 -19.48 19.68 4.87
CA VAL A 98 -18.50 18.84 5.55
C VAL A 98 -17.10 19.39 5.33
N TYR A 99 -16.42 19.72 6.42
CA TYR A 99 -15.05 20.22 6.41
C TYR A 99 -14.13 19.21 7.09
N MET A 100 -13.13 18.76 6.34
CA MET A 100 -12.08 17.87 6.83
C MET A 100 -11.04 18.67 7.60
N ARG A 101 -10.81 18.33 8.87
CA ARG A 101 -9.86 19.01 9.75
C ARG A 101 -8.66 18.10 10.06
N GLU A 102 -8.04 18.32 11.21
CA GLU A 102 -6.84 17.62 11.63
C GLU A 102 -7.05 16.12 11.82
N LEU A 103 -6.00 15.37 11.49
CA LEU A 103 -5.90 13.96 11.80
C LEU A 103 -5.68 13.81 13.31
N GLN A 104 -6.59 13.13 13.99
CA GLN A 104 -6.59 12.96 15.45
C GLN A 104 -5.80 11.73 15.87
N VAL A 105 -5.92 10.63 15.12
CA VAL A 105 -5.18 9.39 15.36
C VAL A 105 -4.54 8.91 14.08
N ASN A 106 -3.24 8.59 14.16
CA ASN A 106 -2.48 7.91 13.13
C ASN A 106 -1.55 6.88 13.74
N GLN A 107 -2.03 5.65 13.88
CA GLN A 107 -1.28 4.57 14.52
C GLN A 107 -1.24 3.34 13.61
N ALA A 108 -0.14 2.60 13.68
CA ALA A 108 -0.03 1.27 13.09
C ALA A 108 0.93 0.42 13.90
N GLY A 109 0.80 -0.90 13.74
CA GLY A 109 1.70 -1.87 14.37
C GLY A 109 1.57 -3.25 13.74
N GLY A 110 2.38 -4.20 14.23
CA GLY A 110 2.32 -5.61 13.81
C GLY A 110 3.07 -5.96 12.52
N VAL A 111 3.84 -5.02 11.95
CA VAL A 111 4.81 -5.35 10.89
C VAL A 111 5.83 -6.37 11.40
N GLY A 112 6.20 -7.34 10.58
CA GLY A 112 7.03 -8.48 10.94
C GLY A 112 6.27 -9.64 11.58
N THR A 113 4.96 -9.51 11.77
CA THR A 113 4.10 -10.55 12.35
C THR A 113 3.06 -11.06 11.33
N THR A 114 2.28 -12.07 11.71
CA THR A 114 1.23 -12.65 10.85
C THR A 114 0.12 -11.67 10.49
N SER A 115 -0.04 -10.59 11.28
CA SER A 115 -1.03 -9.54 11.03
C SER A 115 -0.51 -8.16 11.42
N ALA A 116 -0.76 -7.16 10.59
CA ALA A 116 -0.48 -5.78 10.91
C ALA A 116 -1.78 -4.97 10.92
N TRP A 117 -1.85 -3.95 11.75
CA TRP A 117 -3.02 -3.08 11.84
C TRP A 117 -2.69 -1.62 11.59
N SER A 118 -3.64 -0.89 11.05
CA SER A 118 -3.64 0.57 10.91
C SER A 118 -4.90 1.12 11.55
N HIS A 119 -4.76 2.18 12.35
CA HIS A 119 -5.87 2.90 12.96
C HIS A 119 -5.76 4.38 12.61
N LEU A 120 -6.80 4.91 11.97
CA LEU A 120 -6.93 6.32 11.63
C LEU A 120 -8.22 6.88 12.24
N GLN A 121 -8.14 8.11 12.74
CA GLN A 121 -9.29 8.92 13.14
C GLN A 121 -9.05 10.36 12.71
N ARG A 122 -10.08 11.00 12.17
CA ARG A 122 -10.00 12.41 11.77
C ARG A 122 -11.12 13.22 12.41
N HIS A 123 -10.86 14.50 12.67
CA HIS A 123 -11.89 15.44 13.05
C HIS A 123 -12.55 16.03 11.80
N LEU A 124 -13.88 15.99 11.73
CA LEU A 124 -14.68 16.67 10.73
C LEU A 124 -15.62 17.66 11.40
N GLU A 125 -15.92 18.75 10.71
CA GLU A 125 -16.91 19.73 11.15
C GLU A 125 -18.01 19.89 10.11
N TYR A 126 -19.24 20.10 10.58
CA TYR A 126 -20.33 20.53 9.72
C TYR A 126 -20.53 22.02 9.89
N CYS A 127 -20.27 22.77 8.82
CA CYS A 127 -20.33 24.23 8.86
C CYS A 127 -21.22 24.78 7.76
N VAL A 128 -21.98 25.81 8.11
CA VAL A 128 -22.75 26.61 7.15
C VAL A 128 -22.12 28.00 7.12
N ALA A 129 -21.86 28.52 5.92
CA ALA A 129 -21.10 29.77 5.73
C ALA A 129 -21.59 30.95 6.59
N LYS A 130 -22.91 31.02 6.85
CA LYS A 130 -23.53 32.08 7.65
C LYS A 130 -23.50 31.85 9.16
N TYR A 131 -23.51 30.60 9.61
CA TYR A 131 -23.77 30.23 11.01
C TYR A 131 -22.57 29.59 11.71
N GLY A 132 -21.47 29.38 10.99
CA GLY A 132 -20.31 28.66 11.51
C GLY A 132 -20.59 27.15 11.60
N CYS A 133 -19.78 26.47 12.40
CA CYS A 133 -19.84 25.03 12.56
C CYS A 133 -20.82 24.63 13.67
N TYR A 134 -21.74 23.72 13.36
CA TYR A 134 -22.83 23.32 14.26
C TYR A 134 -22.73 21.87 14.73
N ALA A 135 -21.83 21.08 14.15
CA ALA A 135 -21.55 19.72 14.60
C ALA A 135 -20.08 19.36 14.37
N SER A 136 -19.58 18.48 15.23
CA SER A 136 -18.26 17.87 15.14
C SER A 136 -18.43 16.35 15.06
N MET A 137 -17.75 15.73 14.11
CA MET A 137 -17.76 14.29 13.88
C MET A 137 -16.32 13.75 13.96
N LYS A 138 -16.17 12.52 14.46
CA LYS A 138 -14.86 11.87 14.57
C LYS A 138 -14.90 10.47 13.94
N PRO A 139 -15.05 10.36 12.60
CA PRO A 139 -14.97 9.07 11.95
C PRO A 139 -13.62 8.42 12.24
N TRP A 140 -13.66 7.11 12.44
CA TRP A 140 -12.49 6.32 12.71
C TRP A 140 -12.64 4.93 12.11
N SER A 141 -11.50 4.33 11.83
CA SER A 141 -11.44 2.95 11.38
C SER A 141 -10.16 2.29 11.83
N ARG A 142 -10.21 0.98 11.99
CA ARG A 142 -9.07 0.12 12.21
C ARG A 142 -9.14 -1.02 11.20
N ILE A 143 -8.10 -1.15 10.39
CA ILE A 143 -7.93 -2.25 9.44
C ILE A 143 -6.83 -3.14 10.00
N THR A 144 -7.07 -4.45 10.04
CA THR A 144 -6.06 -5.47 10.33
C THR A 144 -5.88 -6.32 9.07
N VAL A 145 -4.69 -6.31 8.50
CA VAL A 145 -4.33 -7.09 7.31
C VAL A 145 -3.43 -8.26 7.71
N HIS A 146 -3.48 -9.34 6.95
CA HIS A 146 -2.76 -10.57 7.22
C HIS A 146 -1.77 -10.92 6.10
N GLY A 147 -0.72 -11.69 6.43
CA GLY A 147 0.30 -12.13 5.46
C GLY A 147 -0.26 -12.95 4.30
N ASN A 148 -1.39 -13.62 4.52
CA ASN A 148 -2.15 -14.38 3.51
C ASN A 148 -3.11 -13.53 2.65
N ALA A 149 -3.00 -12.20 2.70
CA ALA A 149 -3.85 -11.24 1.97
C ALA A 149 -5.30 -11.06 2.46
N THR A 150 -5.71 -11.71 3.55
CA THR A 150 -7.03 -11.42 4.14
C THR A 150 -6.96 -10.16 5.00
N TYR A 151 -8.12 -9.57 5.29
CA TYR A 151 -8.21 -8.43 6.19
C TYR A 151 -9.52 -8.46 6.98
N SER A 152 -9.50 -7.80 8.14
CA SER A 152 -10.67 -7.50 8.96
C SER A 152 -10.68 -6.01 9.29
N TYR A 153 -11.85 -5.47 9.60
CA TYR A 153 -11.97 -4.05 9.90
C TYR A 153 -13.09 -3.76 10.90
N THR A 154 -12.89 -2.70 11.67
CA THR A 154 -13.90 -2.08 12.52
C THR A 154 -13.82 -0.57 12.36
N GLY A 155 -14.89 0.12 12.71
CA GLY A 155 -14.92 1.56 12.60
C GLY A 155 -16.32 2.12 12.66
N SER A 156 -16.40 3.43 12.51
CA SER A 156 -17.64 4.17 12.46
C SER A 156 -17.45 5.41 11.61
N ALA A 157 -18.52 5.81 10.94
CA ALA A 157 -18.56 7.12 10.29
C ALA A 157 -18.73 8.26 11.31
N GLY A 158 -18.74 7.98 12.62
CA GLY A 158 -19.01 8.95 13.68
C GLY A 158 -20.50 9.09 13.99
#